data_AF-A0A1M6SQE3-F1
#
_entry.id   AF-A0A1M6SQE3-F1
#
_cell.length_a   1.000
_cell.length_b   1.000
_cell.length_c   1.000
_cell.angle_alpha   90.00
_cell.angle_beta   90.00
_cell.angle_gamma   90.00
#
_symmetry.space_group_name_H-M   'P 1'
#
loop_
_entity.id
_entity.type
_entity.pdbx_description
1 polymer ?
#
loop_
_entity_poly.entity_id
_entity_poly.type
_entity_poly.pdbx_seq_one_letter_code
_entity_poly.pdbx_strand_id
1 'polypeptide(L)' 'AATVASNSLNNGTGVTFNQFQSGGQRATSQALESDINIPSTLRRNQGEPMTVFVARNLDFSDVYRLVSR' A
#
# COMPACT_ATOMS: atom_id res chain seq x y z
N ALA A 1 10.67 -21.80 -1.89
CA ALA A 1 10.42 -23.22 -2.21
C ALA A 1 9.94 -23.90 -0.94
N ALA A 2 8.67 -24.31 -0.88
CA ALA A 2 8.14 -25.05 0.26
C ALA A 2 8.51 -26.52 0.09
N THR A 3 9.59 -26.94 0.77
CA THR A 3 9.97 -28.35 0.83
C THR A 3 9.03 -29.06 1.81
N VAL A 4 8.19 -29.96 1.32
CA VAL A 4 7.31 -30.79 2.15
C VAL A 4 7.73 -32.25 1.98
N ALA A 5 8.29 -32.82 3.05
CA ALA A 5 8.73 -34.21 3.10
C ALA A 5 7.53 -35.15 3.16
N SER A 6 7.48 -36.12 2.25
CA SER A 6 6.49 -37.20 2.22
C SER A 6 7.05 -38.43 2.92
N ASN A 7 6.50 -38.78 4.09
CA ASN A 7 6.78 -40.08 4.70
C ASN A 7 5.50 -40.68 5.32
N SER A 8 4.95 -41.67 4.60
CA SER A 8 4.10 -42.79 5.05
C SER A 8 2.83 -42.51 5.88
N LEU A 9 1.68 -43.01 5.41
CA LEU A 9 1.03 -44.23 5.98
C LEU A 9 -0.35 -44.47 5.35
N ASN A 10 -0.60 -45.76 5.10
CA ASN A 10 -1.81 -46.35 4.55
C ASN A 10 -3.07 -46.07 5.40
N ASN A 11 -4.23 -46.06 4.72
CA ASN A 11 -5.59 -46.21 5.25
C ASN A 11 -6.31 -44.91 5.71
N GLY A 12 -7.28 -44.45 4.90
CA GLY A 12 -8.43 -43.66 5.40
C GLY A 12 -8.50 -42.15 5.10
N THR A 13 -7.46 -41.52 4.56
CA THR A 13 -7.30 -40.05 4.66
C THR A 13 -7.20 -39.34 3.30
N GLY A 14 -8.15 -39.61 2.40
CA GLY A 14 -8.29 -38.88 1.12
C GLY A 14 -8.83 -37.44 1.27
N VAL A 15 -9.19 -37.04 2.49
CA VAL A 15 -9.91 -35.78 2.77
C VAL A 15 -8.97 -34.65 3.18
N THR A 16 -7.67 -34.89 3.35
CA THR A 16 -6.80 -33.90 4.03
C THR A 16 -6.02 -33.01 3.04
N PHE A 17 -5.53 -33.54 1.92
CA PHE A 17 -4.70 -32.76 0.98
C PHE A 17 -5.50 -31.71 0.17
N ASN A 18 -6.65 -32.08 -0.39
CA ASN A 18 -7.53 -31.16 -1.15
C ASN A 18 -8.16 -30.09 -0.26
N GLN A 19 -8.42 -30.41 1.01
CA GLN A 19 -8.95 -29.46 1.98
C GLN A 19 -7.92 -28.38 2.34
N PHE A 20 -6.63 -28.74 2.45
CA PHE A 20 -5.54 -27.78 2.67
C PHE A 20 -5.31 -26.88 1.45
N GLN A 21 -5.36 -27.41 0.23
CA GLN A 21 -5.22 -26.60 -0.99
C GLN A 21 -6.37 -25.60 -1.13
N SER A 22 -7.62 -26.04 -0.95
CA SER A 22 -8.80 -25.16 -1.03
C SER A 22 -8.92 -24.18 0.14
N GLY A 23 -8.49 -24.56 1.34
CA GLY A 23 -8.39 -23.65 2.49
C GLY A 23 -7.30 -22.58 2.28
N GLY A 24 -6.14 -22.97 1.75
CA GLY A 24 -5.04 -22.06 1.43
C GLY A 24 -5.43 -21.00 0.39
N GLN A 25 -6.12 -21.39 -0.68
CA GLN A 25 -6.60 -20.48 -1.72
C GLN A 25 -7.56 -19.41 -1.18
N ARG A 26 -8.49 -19.79 -0.30
CA ARG A 26 -9.42 -18.86 0.36
C ARG A 26 -8.72 -17.93 1.34
N ALA A 27 -7.73 -18.43 2.07
CA ALA A 27 -6.94 -17.62 2.98
C ALA A 27 -6.09 -16.59 2.22
N THR A 28 -5.51 -16.96 1.08
CA THR A 28 -4.76 -16.02 0.23
C THR A 28 -5.65 -14.97 -0.42
N SER A 29 -6.85 -15.32 -0.87
CA SER A 29 -7.78 -14.34 -1.45
C SER A 29 -8.25 -13.33 -0.40
N GLN A 30 -8.53 -13.78 0.82
CA GLN A 30 -8.95 -12.91 1.93
C GLN A 30 -7.81 -11.97 2.38
N ALA A 31 -6.59 -12.49 2.47
CA ALA A 31 -5.42 -11.70 2.82
C ALA A 31 -5.15 -10.62 1.75
N LEU A 32 -5.24 -10.98 0.46
CA LEU A 32 -5.09 -10.03 -0.64
C LEU A 32 -6.21 -8.98 -0.65
N GLU A 33 -7.46 -9.39 -0.40
CA GLU A 33 -8.59 -8.47 -0.28
C GLU A 33 -8.41 -7.48 0.89
N SER A 34 -7.78 -7.92 1.97
CA SER A 34 -7.44 -7.03 3.10
C SER A 34 -6.29 -6.08 2.76
N ASP A 35 -5.28 -6.56 2.02
CA ASP A 35 -4.08 -5.82 1.64
C ASP A 35 -4.38 -4.69 0.64
N ILE A 36 -5.24 -4.92 -0.36
CA ILE A 36 -5.65 -3.88 -1.33
C ILE A 36 -6.36 -2.70 -0.68
N ASN A 37 -6.95 -2.91 0.51
CA ASN A 37 -7.66 -1.88 1.26
C ASN A 37 -6.71 -1.05 2.15
N ILE A 38 -5.44 -1.43 2.27
CA ILE A 38 -4.43 -0.67 3.01
C ILE A 38 -3.85 0.39 2.06
N PRO A 39 -4.15 1.68 2.26
CA PRO A 39 -3.57 2.72 1.42
C PRO A 39 -2.07 2.81 1.66
N SER A 40 -1.30 2.94 0.57
CA SER A 40 0.13 3.22 0.66
C SER A 40 0.36 4.61 1.28
N THR A 41 1.39 4.70 2.12
CA THR A 41 1.80 5.98 2.72
C THR A 41 2.85 6.68 1.87
N LEU A 42 2.69 7.99 1.64
CA LEU A 42 3.75 8.83 1.06
C LEU A 42 4.60 9.44 2.18
N ARG A 43 5.93 9.47 2.00
CA ARG A 43 6.86 10.11 2.95
C ARG A 43 7.67 11.20 2.25
N ARG A 44 7.82 12.34 2.91
CA ARG A 44 8.69 13.46 2.52
C ARG A 44 9.58 13.82 3.70
N ASN A 45 10.80 14.26 3.44
CA ASN A 45 11.75 14.55 4.50
C ASN A 45 11.52 15.97 5.04
N GLN A 46 11.82 16.21 6.33
CA GLN A 46 11.79 17.57 6.84
C GLN A 46 12.79 18.47 6.10
N GLY A 47 12.41 19.74 5.89
CA GLY A 47 13.26 20.71 5.19
C GLY A 47 13.43 20.44 3.69
N GLU A 48 12.71 19.47 3.12
CA GLU A 48 12.68 19.24 1.68
C GLU A 48 12.04 20.44 0.97
N PRO A 49 12.73 21.11 0.02
CA PRO A 49 12.14 22.21 -0.72
C PRO A 49 10.89 21.77 -1.48
N MET A 50 9.80 22.52 -1.34
CA MET A 50 8.57 22.31 -2.11
C MET A 50 8.25 23.55 -2.94
N THR A 51 7.74 23.31 -4.15
CA THR A 51 7.25 24.37 -5.03
C THR A 51 5.74 24.51 -4.83
N VAL A 52 5.27 25.73 -4.58
CA VAL A 52 3.85 26.03 -4.45
C VAL A 52 3.36 26.70 -5.72
N PHE A 53 2.27 26.18 -6.29
CA PHE A 53 1.58 26.81 -7.41
C PHE A 53 0.46 27.74 -6.90
N VAL A 54 0.46 28.99 -7.33
CA VAL A 54 -0.60 29.95 -6.98
C VAL A 54 -1.60 30.03 -8.13
N ALA A 55 -2.82 29.58 -7.88
CA ALA A 55 -3.87 29.48 -8.91
C ALA A 55 -4.64 30.80 -9.15
N ARG A 56 -4.16 31.93 -8.64
CA ARG A 56 -4.84 33.24 -8.75
C ARG A 56 -3.85 34.39 -8.77
N ASN A 57 -4.30 35.54 -9.27
CA ASN A 57 -3.54 36.79 -9.16
C ASN A 57 -3.46 37.24 -7.69
N LEU A 58 -2.29 37.72 -7.28
CA LEU A 58 -2.07 38.35 -5.99
C LEU A 58 -1.78 39.83 -6.26
N ASP A 59 -2.71 40.71 -5.88
CA ASP A 59 -2.51 42.15 -5.95
C ASP A 59 -1.98 42.68 -4.62
N PHE A 60 -0.86 43.41 -4.68
CA PHE A 60 -0.20 44.02 -3.53
C PHE A 60 -0.20 45.55 -3.59
N SER A 61 -0.98 46.14 -4.50
CA SER A 61 -1.09 47.59 -4.71
C SER A 61 -1.40 48.38 -3.44
N ASP A 62 -2.23 47.83 -2.55
CA ASP A 62 -2.60 48.47 -1.27
C ASP A 62 -1.54 48.33 -0.16
N VAL A 63 -0.55 47.45 -0.34
CA VAL A 63 0.45 47.12 0.70
C VAL A 63 1.80 47.74 0.37
N TYR A 64 2.20 47.76 -0.90
CA TYR A 64 3.50 48.27 -1.33
C TYR A 64 3.37 49.49 -2.22
N ARG A 65 4.31 50.44 -2.06
CA ARG A 65 4.47 51.60 -2.94
C ARG A 65 5.91 51.74 -3.40
N LEU A 66 6.10 52.22 -4.62
CA LEU A 66 7.41 52.59 -5.14
C LEU A 66 7.83 53.95 -4.56
N VAL A 67 9.11 54.12 -4.22
CA VAL A 67 9.66 55.38 -3.70
C VAL A 67 10.83 55.83 -4.57
N SER A 68 10.82 57.09 -5.02
CA SER A 68 11.94 57.69 -5.75
C SER A 68 13.07 58.01 -4.78
N ARG A 69 14.31 57.75 -5.20
CA ARG A 69 15.51 58.27 -4.53
C ARG A 69 15.69 59.74 -4.87
#